data_AF-A0A0P9S9I7-F1
#
_entry.id   AF-A0A0P9S9I7-F1
#
_cell.length_a   1.000
_cell.length_b   1.000
_cell.length_c   1.000
_cell.angle_alpha   90.00
_cell.angle_beta   90.00
_cell.angle_gamma   90.00
#
_symmetry.space_group_name_H-M   'P 1'
#
loop_
_entity.id
_entity.type
_entity.pdbx_description
1 polymer ?
#
loop_
_entity_poly.entity_id
_entity_poly.type
_entity_poly.pdbx_seq_one_letter_code
_entity_poly.pdbx_strand_id
1 'polypeptide(L)'
;TVSTDEICAAIKDIYDDTRSITEPSGALGVAGIKKYVEQRGVSGQTLVAIDSGANVNFDRLRHVAERAELGEGREAIIAVTIPEQPGSFKAFCEAIGKRQITEFNYRYHTDREAHIFVGVQTHPENDPRSA
;
A
#
# COMPACT_ATOMS: atom_id res chain seq x y z
N THR A 1 1.52 -9.16 -20.07
CA THR A 1 0.48 -9.58 -19.12
C THR A 1 0.62 -8.77 -17.85
N VAL A 2 -0.43 -8.66 -17.04
CA VAL A 2 -0.41 -7.93 -15.77
C VAL A 2 -0.64 -8.88 -14.59
N SER A 3 -0.13 -8.51 -13.41
CA SER A 3 -0.32 -9.24 -12.15
C SER A 3 -1.63 -8.85 -11.48
N THR A 4 -2.06 -9.64 -10.50
CA THR A 4 -3.23 -9.32 -9.67
C THR A 4 -3.06 -8.00 -8.92
N ASP A 5 -1.85 -7.70 -8.45
CA ASP A 5 -1.59 -6.48 -7.68
C ASP A 5 -1.62 -5.24 -8.59
N GLU A 6 -1.13 -5.35 -9.83
CA GLU A 6 -1.26 -4.31 -10.87
C GLU A 6 -2.75 -4.05 -11.20
N ILE A 7 -3.58 -5.09 -11.22
CA ILE A 7 -5.04 -4.95 -11.39
C ILE A 7 -5.68 -4.27 -10.18
N CYS A 8 -5.33 -4.65 -8.96
CA CYS A 8 -5.85 -4.03 -7.74
C CYS A 8 -5.51 -2.53 -7.67
N ALA A 9 -4.28 -2.16 -8.02
CA ALA A 9 -3.87 -0.76 -8.13
C ALA A 9 -4.70 -0.01 -9.18
N ALA A 10 -4.94 -0.61 -10.36
CA ALA A 10 -5.76 0.00 -11.39
C ALA A 10 -7.23 0.20 -10.99
N ILE A 11 -7.83 -0.74 -10.24
CA ILE A 11 -9.19 -0.57 -9.68
C ILE A 11 -9.22 0.66 -8.76
N LYS A 12 -8.20 0.81 -7.92
CA LYS A 12 -8.07 1.95 -7.00
C LYS A 12 -7.92 3.27 -7.76
N ASP A 13 -7.06 3.33 -8.77
CA ASP A 13 -6.88 4.53 -9.60
C ASP A 13 -8.19 4.96 -10.28
N ILE A 14 -8.92 4.01 -10.88
CA ILE A 14 -10.21 4.28 -11.53
C ILE A 14 -11.21 4.88 -10.52
N TYR A 15 -11.24 4.35 -9.30
CA TYR A 15 -12.09 4.87 -8.24
C TYR A 15 -11.64 6.26 -7.77
N ASP A 16 -10.35 6.49 -7.54
CA ASP A 16 -9.82 7.76 -7.08
C ASP A 16 -10.05 8.88 -8.11
N ASP A 17 -9.86 8.59 -9.39
CA ASP A 17 -9.97 9.57 -10.48
C ASP A 17 -11.41 9.82 -10.93
N THR A 18 -12.24 8.78 -11.01
CA THR A 18 -13.58 8.87 -11.65
C THR A 18 -14.74 8.53 -10.72
N ARG A 19 -14.45 8.02 -9.50
CA ARG A 19 -15.44 7.45 -8.57
C ARG A 19 -16.24 6.26 -9.13
N SER A 20 -15.76 5.68 -10.24
CA SER A 20 -16.31 4.45 -10.81
C SER A 20 -15.78 3.24 -10.06
N ILE A 21 -16.64 2.27 -9.81
CA ILE A 21 -16.24 0.98 -9.24
C ILE A 21 -16.21 -0.03 -10.38
N THR A 22 -15.11 -0.77 -10.50
CA THR A 22 -14.87 -1.73 -11.57
C THR A 22 -14.52 -3.10 -10.98
N GLU A 23 -14.82 -4.15 -11.74
CA GLU A 23 -14.40 -5.52 -11.41
C GLU A 23 -12.95 -5.76 -11.92
N PRO A 24 -12.26 -6.84 -11.50
CA PRO A 24 -10.90 -7.11 -11.95
C PRO A 24 -10.68 -7.13 -13.47
N SER A 25 -11.64 -7.66 -14.25
CA SER A 25 -11.58 -7.62 -15.71
C SER A 25 -11.72 -6.22 -16.28
N GLY A 26 -12.54 -5.35 -15.65
CA GLY A 26 -12.73 -3.98 -16.10
C GLY A 26 -11.49 -3.10 -15.93
N ALA A 27 -10.73 -3.32 -14.85
CA ALA A 27 -9.48 -2.60 -14.61
C ALA A 27 -8.28 -3.10 -15.42
N LEU A 28 -8.39 -4.25 -16.12
CA LEU A 28 -7.30 -4.89 -16.86
C LEU A 28 -6.68 -3.96 -17.91
N GLY A 29 -7.51 -3.19 -18.63
CA GLY A 29 -7.05 -2.26 -19.65
C GLY A 29 -6.17 -1.15 -19.08
N VAL A 30 -6.59 -0.57 -17.95
CA VAL A 30 -5.83 0.50 -17.27
C VAL A 30 -4.52 -0.05 -16.71
N ALA A 31 -4.54 -1.21 -16.04
CA ALA A 31 -3.32 -1.88 -15.56
C ALA A 31 -2.33 -2.14 -16.71
N GLY A 32 -2.84 -2.61 -17.85
CA GLY A 32 -2.04 -2.87 -19.05
C GLY A 32 -1.40 -1.60 -19.63
N ILE A 33 -2.16 -0.50 -19.71
CA ILE A 33 -1.65 0.79 -20.18
C ILE A 33 -0.56 1.32 -19.25
N LYS A 34 -0.78 1.31 -17.93
CA LYS A 34 0.23 1.75 -16.94
C LYS A 34 1.54 1.01 -17.13
N LYS A 35 1.47 -0.33 -17.17
CA LYS A 35 2.63 -1.19 -17.41
C LYS A 35 3.31 -0.93 -18.75
N TYR A 36 2.52 -0.72 -19.80
CA TYR A 36 3.05 -0.42 -21.14
C TYR A 36 3.81 0.91 -21.17
N VAL A 37 3.25 1.95 -20.56
CA VAL A 37 3.88 3.28 -20.47
C VAL A 37 5.20 3.19 -19.70
N GLU A 38 5.21 2.52 -18.55
CA GLU A 38 6.41 2.32 -17.74
C GLU A 38 7.50 1.57 -18.50
N GLN A 39 7.16 0.45 -19.15
CA GLN A 39 8.14 -0.39 -19.85
C GLN A 39 8.69 0.25 -21.13
N ARG A 40 7.88 1.08 -21.81
CA ARG A 40 8.23 1.66 -23.12
C ARG A 40 8.67 3.12 -23.03
N GLY A 41 8.53 3.77 -21.87
CA GLY A 41 8.83 5.19 -21.70
C GLY A 41 7.96 6.09 -22.59
N VAL A 42 6.72 5.67 -22.85
CA VAL A 42 5.82 6.40 -23.76
C VAL A 42 5.40 7.72 -23.14
N SER A 43 5.52 8.80 -23.89
CA SER A 43 5.09 10.15 -23.48
C SER A 43 4.41 10.87 -24.64
N GLY A 44 3.54 11.83 -24.31
CA GLY A 44 2.85 12.69 -25.29
C GLY A 44 1.79 11.99 -26.15
N GLN A 45 1.35 10.79 -25.79
CA GLN A 45 0.31 10.04 -26.51
C GLN A 45 -0.99 9.97 -25.71
N THR A 46 -2.13 9.95 -26.41
CA THR A 46 -3.43 9.67 -25.81
C THR A 46 -3.70 8.17 -25.87
N LEU A 47 -3.75 7.53 -24.70
CA LEU A 47 -4.04 6.11 -24.56
C LEU A 47 -5.43 5.94 -23.96
N VAL A 48 -6.20 4.97 -24.46
CA VAL A 48 -7.57 4.71 -24.03
C VAL A 48 -7.69 3.26 -23.58
N ALA A 49 -8.15 3.05 -22.35
CA ALA A 49 -8.57 1.75 -21.85
C ALA A 49 -10.09 1.64 -21.88
N ILE A 50 -10.57 0.40 -22.05
CA ILE A 50 -11.99 0.07 -21.89
C ILE A 50 -12.16 -0.49 -20.49
N ASP A 51 -12.98 0.18 -19.67
CA ASP A 51 -13.52 -0.42 -18.45
C ASP A 51 -14.66 -1.36 -18.83
N SER A 52 -14.37 -2.66 -18.88
CA SER A 52 -15.27 -3.65 -19.47
C SER A 52 -16.41 -4.10 -18.55
N GLY A 53 -16.35 -3.84 -17.25
CA GLY A 53 -17.32 -4.38 -16.30
C GLY A 53 -17.14 -3.93 -14.86
N ALA A 54 -18.24 -3.96 -14.11
CA ALA A 54 -18.33 -3.45 -12.73
C ALA A 54 -19.08 -4.40 -11.78
N ASN A 55 -19.18 -5.68 -12.13
CA ASN A 55 -19.92 -6.65 -11.33
C ASN A 55 -19.10 -7.13 -10.13
N VAL A 56 -18.95 -6.26 -9.13
CA VAL A 56 -18.16 -6.52 -7.92
C VAL A 56 -19.03 -6.60 -6.68
N ASN A 57 -18.69 -7.55 -5.80
CA ASN A 57 -19.26 -7.59 -4.45
C ASN A 57 -18.52 -6.59 -3.55
N PHE A 58 -19.24 -5.80 -2.76
CA PHE A 58 -18.69 -4.82 -1.83
C PHE A 58 -17.64 -5.41 -0.88
N ASP A 59 -17.84 -6.65 -0.40
CA ASP A 59 -16.85 -7.32 0.47
C ASP A 59 -15.49 -7.54 -0.21
N ARG A 60 -15.48 -7.66 -1.54
CA ARG A 60 -14.24 -7.82 -2.31
C ARG A 60 -13.46 -6.51 -2.42
N LEU A 61 -14.10 -5.35 -2.27
CA LEU A 61 -13.41 -4.06 -2.34
C LEU A 61 -12.40 -3.90 -1.21
N ARG A 62 -12.71 -4.41 -0.01
CA ARG A 62 -11.75 -4.40 1.10
C ARG A 62 -10.47 -5.15 0.73
N HIS A 63 -10.60 -6.35 0.18
CA HIS A 63 -9.45 -7.16 -0.24
C HIS A 63 -8.66 -6.53 -1.39
N VAL A 64 -9.35 -5.85 -2.31
CA VAL A 64 -8.69 -5.12 -3.39
C VAL A 64 -7.92 -3.91 -2.86
N ALA A 65 -8.50 -3.16 -1.92
CA ALA A 65 -7.85 -2.02 -1.27
C ALA A 65 -6.60 -2.46 -0.48
N GLU A 66 -6.73 -3.47 0.38
CA GLU A 66 -5.62 -4.07 1.14
C GLU A 66 -4.47 -4.49 0.21
N ARG A 67 -4.77 -5.15 -0.92
CA ARG A 67 -3.75 -5.57 -1.89
C ARG A 67 -3.14 -4.43 -2.68
N ALA A 68 -3.94 -3.42 -3.05
CA ALA A 68 -3.41 -2.24 -3.75
C ALA A 68 -2.40 -1.50 -2.87
N GLU A 69 -2.70 -1.33 -1.57
CA GLU A 69 -1.81 -0.68 -0.61
C GLU A 69 -0.48 -1.44 -0.44
N LEU A 70 -0.55 -2.78 -0.33
CA LEU A 70 0.65 -3.63 -0.30
C LEU A 70 1.45 -3.58 -1.61
N GLY A 71 0.78 -3.61 -2.75
CA GLY A 71 1.41 -3.59 -4.07
C GLY A 71 2.07 -2.25 -4.42
N GLU A 72 1.54 -1.14 -3.90
CA GLU A 72 2.11 0.20 -4.08
C GLU A 72 3.32 0.49 -3.16
N GLY A 73 3.68 -0.45 -2.26
CA GLY A 73 4.79 -0.25 -1.32
C GLY A 73 4.57 0.91 -0.36
N ARG A 74 3.30 1.19 0.00
CA ARG A 74 2.91 2.34 0.84
C ARG A 74 2.97 2.06 2.33
N GLU A 75 3.30 0.83 2.70
CA GLU A 75 3.49 0.42 4.08
C GLU A 75 4.68 -0.52 4.21
N ALA A 76 5.49 -0.30 5.24
CA ALA A 76 6.55 -1.20 5.66
C ALA A 76 6.16 -1.87 6.97
N ILE A 77 6.24 -3.19 6.98
CA ILE A 77 6.00 -4.01 8.16
C ILE A 77 7.35 -4.37 8.79
N ILE A 78 7.51 -4.05 10.08
CA ILE A 78 8.78 -4.20 10.80
C ILE A 78 8.56 -5.01 12.09
N ALA A 79 9.33 -6.08 12.25
CA ALA A 79 9.47 -6.78 13.52
C ALA A 79 10.69 -6.22 14.26
N VAL A 80 10.48 -5.66 15.45
CA VAL A 80 11.52 -4.97 16.23
C VAL A 80 11.57 -5.54 17.64
N THR A 81 12.78 -5.75 18.14
CA THR A 81 13.01 -6.07 19.55
C THR A 81 13.46 -4.82 20.27
N ILE A 82 12.73 -4.42 21.30
CA ILE A 82 13.06 -3.30 22.18
C ILE A 82 13.23 -3.82 23.63
N PRO A 83 13.99 -3.13 24.49
CA PRO A 83 14.07 -3.50 25.91
C PRO A 83 12.69 -3.38 26.58
N GLU A 84 12.30 -4.36 27.39
CA GLU A 84 11.02 -4.34 28.13
C GLU A 84 11.13 -3.43 29.37
N GLN A 85 11.15 -2.11 29.13
CA GLN A 85 11.26 -1.09 30.17
C GLN A 85 10.49 0.19 29.80
N PRO A 86 10.04 0.98 30.79
CA PRO A 86 9.38 2.25 30.53
C PRO A 86 10.24 3.18 29.65
N GLY A 87 9.64 3.70 28.59
CA GLY A 87 10.30 4.62 27.65
C GLY A 87 10.86 3.98 26.38
N SER A 88 11.01 2.65 26.31
CA SER A 88 11.54 1.99 25.10
C SER A 88 10.68 2.22 23.86
N PHE A 89 9.34 2.14 23.99
CA PHE A 89 8.45 2.40 22.86
C PHE A 89 8.50 3.87 22.42
N LYS A 90 8.67 4.80 23.36
CA LYS A 90 8.85 6.23 23.04
C LYS A 90 10.11 6.46 22.21
N ALA A 91 11.24 5.88 22.63
CA ALA A 91 12.50 5.95 21.90
C ALA A 91 12.38 5.32 20.49
N PHE A 92 11.61 4.23 20.38
CA PHE A 92 11.30 3.63 19.09
C PHE A 92 10.49 4.56 18.17
N CYS A 93 9.42 5.18 18.67
CA CYS A 93 8.65 6.17 17.91
C CYS A 93 9.51 7.37 17.48
N GLU A 94 10.40 7.85 18.35
CA GLU A 94 11.37 8.91 18.02
C GLU A 94 12.32 8.48 16.89
N ALA A 95 12.76 7.21 16.87
CA ALA A 95 13.62 6.67 15.82
C ALA A 95 12.89 6.48 14.47
N ILE A 96 11.58 6.15 14.49
CA ILE A 96 10.74 6.10 13.29
C ILE A 96 10.54 7.49 12.67
N GLY A 97 10.61 8.53 13.50
CA GLY A 97 10.46 9.93 13.11
C GLY A 97 9.00 10.30 12.86
N LYS A 98 8.77 11.15 11.85
CA LYS A 98 7.42 11.68 11.52
C LYS A 98 6.55 10.72 10.71
N ARG A 99 6.93 9.45 10.55
CA ARG A 99 6.08 8.49 9.82
C ARG A 99 4.86 8.12 10.65
N GLN A 100 3.74 7.91 9.96
CA GLN A 100 2.54 7.41 10.60
C GLN A 100 2.67 5.92 10.89
N ILE A 101 2.35 5.53 12.11
CA ILE A 101 2.22 4.14 12.53
C ILE A 101 0.78 3.71 12.18
N THR A 102 0.66 2.76 11.28
CA THR A 102 -0.62 2.19 10.80
C THR A 102 -1.04 1.02 11.68
N GLU A 103 -0.09 0.22 12.14
CA GLU A 103 -0.33 -0.88 13.05
C GLU A 103 0.72 -0.94 14.16
N PHE A 104 0.28 -1.27 15.37
CA PHE A 104 1.16 -1.57 16.48
C PHE A 104 0.62 -2.78 17.24
N ASN A 105 1.34 -3.90 17.14
CA ASN A 105 1.00 -5.14 17.80
C ASN A 105 2.11 -5.50 18.79
N TYR A 106 1.72 -5.63 20.05
CA TYR A 106 2.61 -5.99 21.16
C TYR A 106 1.89 -6.93 22.10
N ARG A 107 2.62 -7.90 22.63
CA ARG A 107 2.16 -8.77 23.72
C ARG A 107 3.31 -9.03 24.66
N TYR A 108 3.07 -8.80 25.95
CA TYR A 108 4.04 -9.11 27.00
C TYR A 108 4.44 -10.58 26.93
N HIS A 109 5.75 -10.83 26.98
CA HIS A 109 6.30 -12.18 26.95
C HIS A 109 7.38 -12.37 28.02
N THR A 110 8.37 -11.47 28.11
CA THR A 110 9.46 -11.53 29.08
C THR A 110 9.82 -10.16 29.62
N ASP A 111 10.35 -10.14 30.84
CA ASP A 111 10.74 -8.93 31.58
C ASP A 111 12.02 -8.26 31.04
N ARG A 112 12.63 -8.78 29.96
CA ARG A 112 13.90 -8.28 29.41
C ARG A 112 13.72 -7.67 28.02
N GLU A 113 13.00 -8.38 27.14
CA GLU A 113 12.82 -8.00 25.75
C GLU A 113 11.34 -8.01 25.37
N ALA A 114 10.93 -6.95 24.69
CA ALA A 114 9.64 -6.79 24.04
C ALA A 114 9.82 -6.99 22.54
N HIS A 115 9.05 -7.92 21.98
CA HIS A 115 8.92 -8.04 20.52
C HIS A 115 7.67 -7.28 20.08
N ILE A 116 7.86 -6.29 19.21
CA ILE A 116 6.79 -5.49 18.64
C ILE A 116 6.73 -5.72 17.13
N PHE A 117 5.52 -5.74 16.60
CA PHE A 117 5.26 -5.81 15.17
C PHE A 117 4.54 -4.54 14.75
N VAL A 118 5.17 -3.76 13.88
CA VAL A 118 4.77 -2.39 13.60
C VAL A 118 4.62 -2.17 12.11
N GLY A 119 3.45 -1.70 11.70
CA GLY A 119 3.20 -1.18 10.36
C GLY A 119 3.51 0.31 10.34
N VAL A 120 4.29 0.74 9.35
CA VAL A 120 4.69 2.14 9.20
C VAL A 120 4.44 2.57 7.76
N GLN A 121 3.71 3.66 7.60
CA GLN A 121 3.42 4.21 6.27
C GLN A 121 4.71 4.71 5.61
N THR A 122 4.96 4.27 4.39
CA THR A 122 6.08 4.68 3.54
C THR A 122 5.54 5.54 2.41
N HIS A 123 6.05 6.77 2.30
CA HIS A 123 5.81 7.61 1.12
C HIS A 123 7.00 7.45 0.17
N PRO A 124 6.82 6.81 -1.01
CA PRO A 124 7.91 6.57 -1.95
C PRO A 124 8.60 7.85 -2.46
N GLU A 125 7.85 8.96 -2.52
CA GLU A 125 8.34 10.24 -3.04
C GLU A 125 8.77 11.25 -1.96
N ASN A 126 8.25 11.10 -0.73
CA ASN A 126 8.48 12.01 0.39
C ASN A 126 8.73 11.19 1.67
N ASP A 127 9.91 10.59 1.80
CA ASP A 127 10.30 9.96 3.05
C ASP A 127 10.59 11.05 4.10
N PRO A 128 9.77 11.20 5.15
CA PRO A 128 9.95 12.27 6.13
C PRO A 128 11.12 12.02 7.11
N ARG A 129 11.97 10.99 6.90
CA ARG A 129 13.24 10.84 7.65
C ARG A 129 14.16 12.05 7.50
N SER A 130 14.09 12.75 6.36
CA SER A 130 15.02 13.83 5.99
C SER A 130 14.46 15.25 6.18
N ALA A 131 13.31 15.41 6.85
CA ALA A 131 12.67 16.71 7.08
C ALA A 131 12.55 17.10 8.56
#